data_AF-A0AAV2NMQ8-F1
#
_entry.id   AF-A0AAV2NMQ8-F1
#
_cell.length_a   1.000
_cell.length_b   1.000
_cell.length_c   1.000
_cell.angle_alpha   90.00
_cell.angle_beta   90.00
_cell.angle_gamma   90.00
#
_symmetry.space_group_name_H-M   'P 1'
#
loop_
_entity.id
_entity.type
_entity.pdbx_description
1 polymer ?
#
loop_
_entity_poly.entity_id
_entity_poly.type
_entity_poly.pdbx_seq_one_letter_code
_entity_poly.pdbx_strand_id
1 'polypeptide(L)'
;MFQSLASKYTQPVAVFASKNPVKNEELAKLVVKAIAYVENIGAKIYGVIVDGAKTNTAMWSLLNIKICNHDMKTWFTHPLDNERKVFMFSDTPHLIKNVRNRLYNKRRLRINSKANYIEWKYFEILFNLDRNHVGNLRACPKLSERHVKLDNTSKMRVRLATQIFSNSVAHGLAFYKSHGCDELAGCEETIAFVKRMNDMFDVLNRKSPNEGLTPYSHDFKILKDSLQWLQEWESAVHEEDIKADEFLTKETAIKVVTAIYDRSVPLSYRQIRLQISAYRKIESR
;
A
#
# COMPACT_ATOMS: atom_id res chain seq x y z
N MET A 1 -3.23 19.50 -2.71
CA MET A 1 -3.72 19.74 -1.34
C MET A 1 -2.51 19.85 -0.41
N PHE A 2 -2.56 20.76 0.54
CA PHE A 2 -1.61 20.86 1.64
C PHE A 2 -2.19 20.19 2.87
N GLN A 3 -1.37 19.45 3.63
CA GLN A 3 -1.78 18.77 4.85
C GLN A 3 -0.75 19.00 5.96
N SER A 4 -1.17 19.69 7.03
CA SER A 4 -0.27 19.90 8.16
C SER A 4 0.06 18.57 8.85
N LEU A 5 1.35 18.39 9.23
CA LEU A 5 1.76 17.28 10.09
C LEU A 5 1.62 17.60 11.57
N ALA A 6 1.70 18.88 11.94
CA ALA A 6 1.61 19.33 13.34
C ALA A 6 0.16 19.64 13.76
N SER A 7 -0.71 19.93 12.79
CA SER A 7 -2.08 20.41 13.03
C SER A 7 -3.08 19.61 12.20
N LYS A 8 -4.31 19.50 12.68
CA LYS A 8 -5.39 18.76 12.00
C LYS A 8 -6.12 19.64 10.99
N TYR A 9 -5.43 20.09 9.94
CA TYR A 9 -6.08 20.79 8.83
C TYR A 9 -5.47 20.43 7.47
N THR A 10 -6.31 20.57 6.45
CA THR A 10 -5.93 20.44 5.05
C THR A 10 -6.47 21.63 4.26
N GLN A 11 -5.77 22.00 3.19
CA GLN A 11 -6.18 23.11 2.34
C GLN A 11 -5.89 22.80 0.86
N PRO A 12 -6.82 23.04 -0.07
CA PRO A 12 -6.49 23.01 -1.50
C PRO A 12 -5.55 24.18 -1.83
N VAL A 13 -4.37 23.88 -2.37
CA VAL A 13 -3.36 24.90 -2.77
C VAL A 13 -3.32 25.12 -4.29
N ALA A 14 -3.85 24.17 -5.07
CA ALA A 14 -3.90 24.26 -6.51
C ALA A 14 -4.97 23.32 -7.06
N VAL A 15 -5.70 23.78 -8.08
CA VAL A 15 -6.71 23.02 -8.82
C VAL A 15 -6.52 23.35 -10.30
N PHE A 16 -6.35 22.32 -11.12
CA PHE A 16 -6.17 22.48 -12.56
C PHE A 16 -7.17 21.59 -13.30
N ALA A 17 -7.84 22.15 -14.29
CA ALA A 17 -8.66 21.39 -15.22
C ALA A 17 -7.80 20.94 -16.41
N SER A 18 -7.94 19.68 -16.83
CA SER A 18 -7.28 19.16 -18.02
C SER A 18 -8.26 18.35 -18.87
N LYS A 19 -8.19 18.53 -20.20
CA LYS A 19 -9.01 17.76 -21.15
C LYS A 19 -8.65 16.27 -21.16
N ASN A 20 -7.37 15.98 -20.97
CA ASN A 20 -6.79 14.63 -20.96
C ASN A 20 -6.03 14.39 -19.64
N PRO A 21 -5.67 13.13 -19.31
CA PRO A 21 -4.73 12.86 -18.23
C PRO A 21 -3.49 13.74 -18.37
N VAL A 22 -3.09 14.38 -17.27
CA VAL A 22 -1.93 15.28 -17.24
C VAL A 22 -0.68 14.48 -17.59
N LYS A 23 0.18 15.02 -18.46
CA LYS A 23 1.46 14.40 -18.80
C LYS A 23 2.41 14.46 -17.59
N ASN A 24 3.28 13.46 -17.46
CA ASN A 24 4.25 13.37 -16.36
C ASN A 24 5.16 14.60 -16.21
N GLU A 25 5.61 15.19 -17.32
CA GLU A 25 6.43 16.42 -17.32
C GLU A 25 5.68 17.62 -16.73
N GLU A 26 4.44 17.84 -17.16
CA GLU A 26 3.61 18.92 -16.63
C GLU A 26 3.30 18.68 -15.15
N LEU A 27 3.04 17.43 -14.76
CA LEU A 27 2.84 17.09 -13.36
C LEU A 27 4.08 17.44 -12.50
N ALA A 28 5.29 17.09 -12.95
CA ALA A 28 6.53 17.44 -12.25
C ALA A 28 6.67 18.96 -12.06
N LYS A 29 6.42 19.74 -13.13
CA LYS A 29 6.45 21.21 -13.07
C LYS A 29 5.43 21.76 -12.09
N LEU A 30 4.22 21.21 -12.08
CA LEU A 30 3.16 21.61 -11.16
C LEU A 30 3.53 21.32 -9.70
N VAL A 31 4.14 20.17 -9.42
CA VAL A 31 4.63 19.84 -8.07
C VAL A 31 5.69 20.84 -7.62
N VAL A 32 6.71 21.08 -8.43
CA VAL A 32 7.80 22.02 -8.11
C VAL A 32 7.27 23.44 -7.89
N LYS A 33 6.37 23.90 -8.77
CA LYS A 33 5.71 25.21 -8.59
C LYS A 33 4.91 25.28 -7.30
N ALA A 34 4.11 24.26 -7.00
CA ALA A 34 3.31 24.23 -5.77
C ALA A 34 4.20 24.30 -4.51
N ILE A 35 5.33 23.60 -4.50
CA ILE A 35 6.32 23.69 -3.41
C ILE A 35 6.83 25.12 -3.27
N ALA A 36 7.28 25.73 -4.37
CA ALA A 36 7.83 27.09 -4.34
C ALA A 36 6.80 28.13 -3.84
N TYR A 37 5.56 28.07 -4.32
CA TYR A 37 4.51 29.00 -3.89
C TYR A 37 4.16 28.84 -2.41
N VAL A 38 4.05 27.61 -1.92
CA VAL A 38 3.71 27.35 -0.51
C VAL A 38 4.85 27.77 0.42
N GLU A 39 6.11 27.53 0.04
CA GLU A 39 7.29 27.95 0.80
C GLU A 39 7.47 29.46 0.86
N ASN A 40 7.14 30.18 -0.22
CA ASN A 40 7.20 31.64 -0.24
C ASN A 40 6.23 32.30 0.75
N ILE A 41 5.18 31.61 1.19
CA ILE A 41 4.22 32.07 2.21
C ILE A 41 4.71 31.70 3.63
N GLY A 42 5.86 31.03 3.75
CA GLY A 42 6.51 30.66 5.01
C GLY A 42 6.25 29.23 5.48
N ALA A 43 5.46 28.43 4.74
CA ALA A 43 5.20 27.04 5.09
C ALA A 43 6.32 26.11 4.59
N LYS A 44 6.85 25.25 5.46
CA LYS A 44 7.91 24.29 5.09
C LYS A 44 7.36 22.99 4.53
N ILE A 45 7.85 22.59 3.36
CA ILE A 45 7.47 21.35 2.70
C ILE A 45 8.57 20.30 2.86
N TYR A 46 8.22 19.19 3.51
CA TYR A 46 9.12 18.05 3.66
C TYR A 46 8.83 16.91 2.70
N GLY A 47 7.62 16.85 2.13
CA GLY A 47 7.35 15.81 1.16
C GLY A 47 6.03 15.92 0.44
N VAL A 48 5.88 15.09 -0.57
CA VAL A 48 4.76 15.04 -1.49
C VAL A 48 4.21 13.62 -1.52
N ILE A 49 2.93 13.46 -1.22
CA ILE A 49 2.21 12.19 -1.34
C ILE A 49 1.56 12.14 -2.73
N VAL A 50 1.79 11.05 -3.46
CA VAL A 50 1.15 10.78 -4.74
C VAL A 50 0.43 9.45 -4.75
N ASP A 51 -0.64 9.35 -5.53
CA ASP A 51 -1.27 8.06 -5.80
C ASP A 51 -0.39 7.19 -6.72
N GLY A 52 -0.72 5.90 -6.79
CA GLY A 52 0.00 4.95 -7.63
C GLY A 52 -0.39 4.95 -9.11
N ALA A 53 -0.77 6.05 -9.74
CA ALA A 53 -0.97 6.06 -11.20
C ALA A 53 0.38 5.97 -11.95
N LYS A 54 0.38 5.32 -13.13
CA LYS A 54 1.59 5.19 -13.98
C LYS A 54 2.26 6.53 -14.30
N THR A 55 1.47 7.57 -14.53
CA THR A 55 1.94 8.94 -14.76
C THR A 55 2.74 9.47 -13.58
N ASN A 56 2.31 9.19 -12.34
CA ASN A 56 3.00 9.63 -11.13
C ASN A 56 4.31 8.86 -10.96
N THR A 57 4.32 7.56 -11.25
CA THR A 57 5.57 6.77 -11.27
C THR A 57 6.56 7.33 -12.31
N ALA A 58 6.08 7.72 -13.51
CA ALA A 58 6.93 8.32 -14.54
C ALA A 58 7.44 9.72 -14.16
N MET A 59 6.67 10.47 -13.37
CA MET A 59 7.09 11.75 -12.80
C MET A 59 8.26 11.57 -11.83
N TRP A 60 8.34 10.45 -11.12
CA TRP A 60 9.41 10.20 -10.15
C TRP A 60 10.79 10.20 -10.83
N SER A 61 10.90 9.56 -11.98
CA SER A 61 12.14 9.55 -12.77
C SER A 61 12.58 10.96 -13.19
N LEU A 62 11.64 11.85 -13.52
CA LEU A 62 11.94 13.25 -13.86
C LEU A 62 12.46 14.07 -12.67
N LEU A 63 12.10 13.68 -11.44
CA LEU A 63 12.59 14.29 -10.20
C LEU A 63 13.88 13.63 -9.70
N ASN A 64 14.55 12.81 -10.52
CA ASN A 64 15.76 12.07 -10.16
C ASN A 64 15.57 11.15 -8.94
N ILE A 65 14.36 10.62 -8.78
CA ILE A 65 14.01 9.60 -7.79
C ILE A 65 14.32 8.24 -8.40
N LYS A 66 15.08 7.44 -7.67
CA LYS A 66 15.46 6.09 -8.08
C LYS A 66 14.84 5.11 -7.10
N ILE A 67 14.13 4.13 -7.63
CA ILE A 67 13.54 3.08 -6.82
C ILE A 67 13.88 1.77 -7.49
N CYS A 68 14.98 1.19 -7.04
CA CYS A 68 15.37 -0.17 -7.34
C CYS A 68 15.79 -0.86 -6.04
N ASN A 69 15.84 -2.19 -6.08
CA ASN A 69 15.96 -3.03 -4.89
C ASN A 69 17.22 -2.77 -4.04
N HIS A 70 18.26 -2.17 -4.63
CA HIS A 70 19.56 -1.93 -4.00
C HIS A 70 19.99 -0.45 -3.93
N ASP A 71 19.30 0.45 -4.64
CA ASP A 71 19.58 1.90 -4.63
C ASP A 71 18.25 2.68 -4.61
N MET A 72 17.77 2.95 -3.39
CA MET A 72 16.54 3.72 -3.17
C MET A 72 16.89 5.16 -2.81
N LYS A 73 16.48 6.05 -3.70
CA LYS A 73 16.44 7.49 -3.48
C LYS A 73 15.00 7.95 -3.63
N THR A 74 14.27 8.06 -2.52
CA THR A 74 12.87 8.51 -2.46
C THR A 74 12.72 10.01 -2.20
N TRP A 75 13.73 10.80 -2.54
CA TRP A 75 13.75 12.25 -2.34
C TRP A 75 14.43 12.98 -3.49
N PHE A 76 14.12 14.27 -3.62
CA PHE A 76 14.81 15.19 -4.53
C PHE A 76 15.20 16.46 -3.78
N THR A 77 16.17 17.19 -4.32
CA THR A 77 16.64 18.46 -3.72
C THR A 77 15.53 19.50 -3.77
N HIS A 78 15.33 20.22 -2.67
CA HIS A 78 14.27 21.22 -2.58
C HIS A 78 14.51 22.36 -3.60
N PRO A 79 13.48 22.79 -4.36
CA PRO A 79 13.67 23.67 -5.51
C PRO A 79 14.12 25.10 -5.16
N LEU A 80 13.99 25.52 -3.90
CA LEU A 80 14.44 26.83 -3.41
C LEU A 80 15.60 26.74 -2.41
N ASP A 81 16.08 25.54 -2.09
CA ASP A 81 17.06 25.34 -1.00
C ASP A 81 17.86 24.06 -1.23
N ASN A 82 19.14 24.19 -1.62
CA ASN A 82 19.97 23.05 -2.01
C ASN A 82 20.34 22.12 -0.84
N GLU A 83 20.21 22.59 0.40
CA GLU A 83 20.52 21.80 1.60
C GLU A 83 19.31 20.97 2.08
N ARG A 84 18.10 21.27 1.56
CA ARG A 84 16.88 20.56 1.94
C ARG A 84 16.46 19.52 0.93
N LYS A 85 15.80 18.50 1.44
CA LYS A 85 15.24 17.39 0.68
C LYS A 85 13.72 17.41 0.75
N VAL A 86 13.08 17.07 -0.36
CA VAL A 86 11.65 16.80 -0.44
C VAL A 86 11.46 15.32 -0.68
N PHE A 87 10.85 14.64 0.28
CA PHE A 87 10.56 13.21 0.24
C PHE A 87 9.29 12.91 -0.55
N MET A 88 9.26 11.80 -1.25
CA MET A 88 8.14 11.41 -2.10
C MET A 88 7.51 10.15 -1.53
N PHE A 89 6.23 10.24 -1.18
CA PHE A 89 5.50 9.22 -0.46
C PHE A 89 4.45 8.57 -1.37
N SER A 90 4.33 7.25 -1.29
CA SER A 90 3.22 6.52 -1.93
C SER A 90 1.98 6.48 -1.03
N ASP A 91 0.79 6.59 -1.63
CA ASP A 91 -0.48 6.41 -0.91
C ASP A 91 -0.71 4.95 -0.47
N THR A 92 -0.40 4.66 0.78
CA THR A 92 -0.48 3.32 1.41
C THR A 92 -1.83 2.60 1.24
N PRO A 93 -3.00 3.24 1.46
CA PRO A 93 -4.31 2.59 1.33
C PRO A 93 -4.59 2.04 -0.08
N HIS A 94 -3.97 2.58 -1.12
CA HIS A 94 -4.10 2.03 -2.46
C HIS A 94 -3.25 0.77 -2.69
N LEU A 95 -2.21 0.54 -1.90
CA LEU A 95 -1.32 -0.62 -2.05
C LEU A 95 -2.01 -1.92 -1.67
N ILE A 96 -2.68 -1.96 -0.51
CA ILE A 96 -3.41 -3.14 -0.04
C ILE A 96 -4.51 -3.57 -1.02
N LYS A 97 -5.15 -2.58 -1.66
CA LYS A 97 -6.14 -2.80 -2.73
C LYS A 97 -5.49 -3.46 -3.95
N ASN A 98 -4.31 -3.02 -4.36
CA ASN A 98 -3.60 -3.58 -5.52
C ASN A 98 -3.15 -5.02 -5.24
N VAL A 99 -2.64 -5.31 -4.04
CA VAL A 99 -2.30 -6.67 -3.60
C VAL A 99 -3.54 -7.58 -3.61
N ARG A 100 -4.67 -7.12 -3.05
CA ARG A 100 -5.94 -7.87 -3.10
C ARG A 100 -6.37 -8.13 -4.55
N ASN A 101 -6.41 -7.10 -5.37
CA ASN A 101 -6.87 -7.22 -6.76
C ASN A 101 -5.97 -8.17 -7.56
N ARG A 102 -4.66 -8.17 -7.29
CA ARG A 102 -3.71 -9.11 -7.88
C ARG A 102 -4.04 -10.55 -7.49
N LEU A 103 -4.17 -10.82 -6.19
CA LEU A 103 -4.51 -12.16 -5.70
C LEU A 103 -5.88 -12.62 -6.22
N TYR A 104 -6.88 -11.74 -6.26
CA TYR A 104 -8.20 -12.04 -6.82
C TYR A 104 -8.13 -12.40 -8.32
N ASN A 105 -7.44 -11.59 -9.12
CA ASN A 105 -7.43 -11.76 -10.57
C ASN A 105 -6.61 -12.98 -11.02
N LYS A 106 -5.53 -13.32 -10.31
CA LYS A 106 -4.70 -14.50 -10.63
C LYS A 106 -5.00 -15.74 -9.79
N ARG A 107 -5.89 -15.61 -8.82
CA ARG A 107 -6.35 -16.66 -7.88
C ARG A 107 -5.29 -17.24 -6.96
N ARG A 108 -4.01 -17.12 -7.27
CA ARG A 108 -2.92 -17.64 -6.44
C ARG A 108 -1.67 -16.77 -6.47
N LEU A 109 -0.89 -16.88 -5.40
CA LEU A 109 0.46 -16.36 -5.23
C LEU A 109 1.31 -17.46 -4.57
N ARG A 110 2.63 -17.38 -4.67
CA ARG A 110 3.53 -18.37 -4.05
C ARG A 110 4.80 -17.71 -3.58
N ILE A 111 5.23 -17.96 -2.34
CA ILE A 111 6.43 -17.32 -1.76
C ILE A 111 7.72 -17.93 -2.30
N ASN A 112 7.78 -19.26 -2.43
CA ASN A 112 8.88 -20.03 -3.00
C ASN A 112 8.36 -21.42 -3.45
N SER A 113 9.19 -22.20 -4.16
CA SER A 113 8.82 -23.52 -4.69
C SER A 113 8.47 -24.58 -3.64
N LYS A 114 8.90 -24.39 -2.38
CA LYS A 114 8.65 -25.32 -1.27
C LYS A 114 7.37 -24.96 -0.49
N ALA A 115 6.96 -23.70 -0.52
CA ALA A 115 5.76 -23.23 0.14
C ALA A 115 4.49 -23.66 -0.63
N ASN A 116 3.40 -23.83 0.10
CA ASN A 116 2.07 -23.97 -0.49
C ASN A 116 1.62 -22.67 -1.17
N TYR A 117 0.61 -22.76 -2.01
CA TYR A 117 0.03 -21.58 -2.63
C TYR A 117 -0.79 -20.75 -1.65
N ILE A 118 -0.64 -19.43 -1.76
CA ILE A 118 -1.59 -18.46 -1.20
C ILE A 118 -2.74 -18.36 -2.20
N GLU A 119 -3.95 -18.80 -1.84
CA GLU A 119 -5.05 -18.93 -2.80
C GLU A 119 -6.29 -18.14 -2.41
N TRP A 120 -6.93 -17.52 -3.40
CA TRP A 120 -8.17 -16.78 -3.18
C TRP A 120 -9.33 -17.69 -2.74
N LYS A 121 -9.32 -18.97 -3.15
CA LYS A 121 -10.38 -19.94 -2.82
C LYS A 121 -10.62 -20.06 -1.32
N TYR A 122 -9.57 -19.94 -0.49
CA TYR A 122 -9.71 -20.06 0.96
C TYR A 122 -10.55 -18.92 1.57
N PHE A 123 -10.55 -17.73 0.96
CA PHE A 123 -11.44 -16.64 1.39
C PHE A 123 -12.90 -16.91 1.03
N GLU A 124 -13.14 -17.51 -0.14
CA GLU A 124 -14.49 -17.93 -0.58
C GLU A 124 -15.04 -19.05 0.34
N ILE A 125 -14.21 -20.05 0.64
CA ILE A 125 -14.54 -21.15 1.57
C ILE A 125 -14.82 -20.60 2.97
N LEU A 126 -13.91 -19.77 3.53
CA LEU A 126 -14.11 -19.14 4.82
C LEU A 126 -15.43 -18.37 4.88
N PHE A 127 -15.73 -17.56 3.87
CA PHE A 127 -16.98 -16.80 3.84
C PHE A 127 -18.21 -17.71 3.86
N ASN A 128 -18.19 -18.82 3.12
CA ASN A 128 -19.30 -19.78 3.05
C ASN A 128 -19.49 -20.56 4.36
N LEU A 129 -18.40 -20.94 5.03
CA LEU A 129 -18.46 -21.57 6.35
C LEU A 129 -18.98 -20.58 7.40
N ASP A 130 -18.39 -19.38 7.40
CA ASP A 130 -18.67 -18.36 8.41
C ASP A 130 -20.08 -17.79 8.33
N ARG A 131 -20.64 -17.61 7.13
CA ARG A 131 -22.03 -17.15 6.97
C ARG A 131 -23.07 -18.16 7.45
N ASN A 132 -22.71 -19.44 7.49
CA ASN A 132 -23.59 -20.54 7.88
C ASN A 132 -23.34 -20.99 9.33
N HIS A 133 -22.50 -20.26 10.08
CA HIS A 133 -22.18 -20.61 11.45
C HIS A 133 -23.42 -20.57 12.35
N VAL A 134 -23.53 -21.55 13.25
CA VAL A 134 -24.69 -21.75 14.11
C VAL A 134 -24.94 -20.51 14.97
N GLY A 135 -26.21 -20.13 15.10
CA GLY A 135 -26.61 -18.98 15.92
C GLY A 135 -26.11 -17.63 15.43
N ASN A 136 -25.63 -17.53 14.18
CA ASN A 136 -25.03 -16.31 13.61
C ASN A 136 -23.81 -15.81 14.41
N LEU A 137 -23.14 -16.69 15.17
CA LEU A 137 -21.91 -16.41 15.92
C LEU A 137 -20.68 -16.48 15.01
N ARG A 138 -20.66 -15.56 14.03
CA ARG A 138 -19.63 -15.53 12.99
C ARG A 138 -18.25 -15.16 13.56
N ALA A 139 -17.21 -15.89 13.18
CA ALA A 139 -15.81 -15.55 13.47
C ALA A 139 -15.37 -14.31 12.67
N CYS A 140 -15.92 -14.15 11.47
CA CYS A 140 -15.59 -13.06 10.55
C CYS A 140 -16.83 -12.22 10.16
N PRO A 141 -17.54 -11.59 11.12
CA PRO A 141 -18.85 -10.96 10.87
C PRO A 141 -18.79 -9.80 9.87
N LYS A 142 -17.61 -9.17 9.70
CA LYS A 142 -17.38 -8.09 8.74
C LYS A 142 -17.29 -8.58 7.30
N LEU A 143 -17.00 -9.87 7.07
CA LEU A 143 -16.96 -10.44 5.73
C LEU A 143 -18.37 -10.55 5.15
N SER A 144 -18.48 -10.13 3.90
CA SER A 144 -19.69 -10.17 3.08
C SER A 144 -19.35 -10.65 1.69
N GLU A 145 -20.36 -10.98 0.89
CA GLU A 145 -20.15 -11.48 -0.47
C GLU A 145 -19.31 -10.52 -1.33
N ARG A 146 -19.44 -9.21 -1.12
CA ARG A 146 -18.66 -8.18 -1.82
C ARG A 146 -17.16 -8.18 -1.48
N HIS A 147 -16.74 -8.90 -0.45
CA HIS A 147 -15.33 -9.09 -0.12
C HIS A 147 -14.70 -10.19 -0.98
N VAL A 148 -15.46 -11.26 -1.26
CA VAL A 148 -14.97 -12.45 -1.96
C VAL A 148 -15.29 -12.45 -3.45
N LYS A 149 -16.44 -11.85 -3.85
CA LYS A 149 -16.84 -11.64 -5.24
C LYS A 149 -16.71 -10.16 -5.59
N LEU A 150 -15.61 -9.79 -6.24
CA LEU A 150 -15.28 -8.40 -6.53
C LEU A 150 -15.90 -7.90 -7.84
N ASP A 151 -16.90 -7.03 -7.74
CA ASP A 151 -17.40 -6.17 -8.82
C ASP A 151 -16.50 -4.93 -9.04
N ASN A 152 -16.75 -4.15 -10.10
CA ASN A 152 -15.96 -2.96 -10.42
C ASN A 152 -15.93 -1.94 -9.26
N THR A 153 -17.02 -1.83 -8.50
CA THR A 153 -17.07 -0.87 -7.39
C THR A 153 -16.32 -1.38 -6.15
N SER A 154 -16.41 -2.67 -5.80
CA SER A 154 -15.67 -3.26 -4.67
C SER A 154 -14.16 -3.34 -4.94
N LYS A 155 -13.74 -3.53 -6.20
CA LYS A 155 -12.33 -3.44 -6.62
C LYS A 155 -11.68 -2.11 -6.24
N MET A 156 -12.46 -1.04 -6.11
CA MET A 156 -11.97 0.29 -5.72
C MET A 156 -12.09 0.60 -4.23
N ARG A 157 -12.91 -0.16 -3.48
CA ARG A 157 -13.13 0.07 -2.04
C ARG A 157 -11.97 -0.48 -1.21
N VAL A 158 -11.16 0.44 -0.67
CA VAL A 158 -10.05 0.15 0.24
C VAL A 158 -10.54 -0.60 1.48
N ARG A 159 -11.66 -0.18 2.08
CA ARG A 159 -12.24 -0.84 3.28
C ARG A 159 -12.42 -2.35 3.10
N LEU A 160 -12.88 -2.78 1.92
CA LEU A 160 -13.07 -4.21 1.65
C LEU A 160 -11.73 -4.93 1.50
N ALA A 161 -10.69 -4.25 1.01
CA ALA A 161 -9.34 -4.82 0.91
C ALA A 161 -8.69 -4.97 2.29
N THR A 162 -8.78 -3.95 3.13
CA THR A 162 -8.24 -4.01 4.49
C THR A 162 -8.94 -5.07 5.34
N GLN A 163 -10.25 -5.27 5.16
CA GLN A 163 -11.00 -6.29 5.89
C GLN A 163 -10.67 -7.71 5.44
N ILE A 164 -10.38 -7.94 4.15
CA ILE A 164 -9.89 -9.25 3.67
C ILE A 164 -8.55 -9.61 4.29
N PHE A 165 -7.62 -8.65 4.39
CA PHE A 165 -6.30 -8.88 5.00
C PHE A 165 -6.26 -8.51 6.48
N SER A 166 -7.30 -8.84 7.23
CA SER A 166 -7.38 -8.51 8.67
C SER A 166 -7.01 -9.70 9.55
N ASN A 167 -6.56 -9.42 10.78
CA ASN A 167 -6.30 -10.45 11.79
C ASN A 167 -7.53 -11.33 12.07
N SER A 168 -8.75 -10.79 12.01
CA SER A 168 -9.97 -11.60 12.13
C SER A 168 -10.07 -12.67 11.04
N VAL A 169 -9.68 -12.37 9.80
CA VAL A 169 -9.72 -13.33 8.69
C VAL A 169 -8.65 -14.41 8.85
N ALA A 170 -7.44 -14.04 9.27
CA ALA A 170 -6.40 -15.01 9.60
C ALA A 170 -6.83 -15.97 10.71
N HIS A 171 -7.44 -15.44 11.78
CA HIS A 171 -7.97 -16.26 12.87
C HIS A 171 -9.17 -17.09 12.44
N GLY A 172 -10.05 -16.56 11.58
CA GLY A 172 -11.18 -17.31 11.03
C GLY A 172 -10.71 -18.51 10.20
N LEU A 173 -9.74 -18.32 9.30
CA LEU A 173 -9.13 -19.42 8.55
C LEU A 173 -8.54 -20.49 9.49
N ALA A 174 -7.77 -20.07 10.49
CA ALA A 174 -7.18 -20.99 11.47
C ALA A 174 -8.23 -21.74 12.28
N PHE A 175 -9.30 -21.04 12.70
CA PHE A 175 -10.41 -21.61 13.46
C PHE A 175 -11.14 -22.69 12.66
N TYR A 176 -11.61 -22.40 11.44
CA TYR A 176 -12.36 -23.41 10.67
C TYR A 176 -11.47 -24.58 10.25
N LYS A 177 -10.18 -24.33 9.98
CA LYS A 177 -9.21 -25.40 9.74
C LYS A 177 -9.05 -26.31 10.96
N SER A 178 -8.91 -25.76 12.17
CA SER A 178 -8.75 -26.56 13.39
C SER A 178 -10.00 -27.36 13.77
N HIS A 179 -11.16 -27.01 13.22
CA HIS A 179 -12.43 -27.71 13.40
C HIS A 179 -12.69 -28.76 12.30
N GLY A 180 -11.65 -29.23 11.61
CA GLY A 180 -11.71 -30.38 10.70
C GLY A 180 -12.27 -30.08 9.31
N CYS A 181 -12.19 -28.83 8.83
CA CYS A 181 -12.59 -28.50 7.47
C CYS A 181 -11.48 -28.86 6.47
N ASP A 182 -11.63 -29.98 5.78
CA ASP A 182 -10.68 -30.48 4.77
C ASP A 182 -10.51 -29.52 3.58
N GLU A 183 -11.55 -28.73 3.24
CA GLU A 183 -11.47 -27.72 2.18
C GLU A 183 -10.44 -26.61 2.48
N LEU A 184 -10.07 -26.43 3.76
CA LEU A 184 -9.04 -25.49 4.20
C LEU A 184 -7.66 -26.14 4.39
N ALA A 185 -7.47 -27.40 3.97
CA ALA A 185 -6.15 -28.02 3.97
C ALA A 185 -5.18 -27.22 3.08
N GLY A 186 -3.98 -26.93 3.59
CA GLY A 186 -2.96 -26.16 2.86
C GLY A 186 -3.11 -24.63 2.95
N CYS A 187 -4.05 -24.10 3.73
CA CYS A 187 -4.25 -22.64 3.85
C CYS A 187 -3.24 -21.91 4.76
N GLU A 188 -2.24 -22.59 5.32
CA GLU A 188 -1.26 -22.04 6.27
C GLU A 188 -0.52 -20.84 5.68
N GLU A 189 -0.08 -20.95 4.43
CA GLU A 189 0.59 -19.84 3.73
C GLU A 189 -0.36 -18.65 3.51
N THR A 190 -1.64 -18.92 3.28
CA THR A 190 -2.65 -17.86 3.18
C THR A 190 -2.87 -17.17 4.53
N ILE A 191 -2.91 -17.92 5.63
CA ILE A 191 -3.00 -17.37 7.00
C ILE A 191 -1.77 -16.49 7.30
N ALA A 192 -0.57 -17.00 7.04
CA ALA A 192 0.68 -16.28 7.26
C ALA A 192 0.76 -14.99 6.43
N PHE A 193 0.37 -15.07 5.15
CA PHE A 193 0.28 -13.92 4.26
C PHE A 193 -0.71 -12.86 4.77
N VAL A 194 -1.92 -13.27 5.17
CA VAL A 194 -2.93 -12.35 5.71
C VAL A 194 -2.43 -11.63 6.96
N LYS A 195 -1.81 -12.35 7.91
CA LYS A 195 -1.23 -11.73 9.11
C LYS A 195 -0.14 -10.72 8.78
N ARG A 196 0.81 -11.11 7.92
CA ARG A 196 1.90 -10.21 7.49
C ARG A 196 1.37 -8.96 6.81
N MET A 197 0.38 -9.10 5.92
CA MET A 197 -0.26 -7.98 5.26
C MET A 197 -1.02 -7.07 6.24
N ASN A 198 -1.69 -7.64 7.25
CA ASN A 198 -2.33 -6.89 8.32
C ASN A 198 -1.29 -6.04 9.06
N ASP A 199 -0.26 -6.68 9.61
CA ASP A 199 0.72 -6.05 10.48
C ASP A 199 1.50 -4.97 9.74
N MET A 200 1.95 -5.27 8.52
CA MET A 200 2.61 -4.29 7.65
C MET A 200 1.69 -3.09 7.36
N PHE A 201 0.42 -3.31 7.04
CA PHE A 201 -0.49 -2.22 6.73
C PHE A 201 -0.85 -1.36 7.95
N ASP A 202 -1.02 -1.98 9.12
CA ASP A 202 -1.28 -1.27 10.38
C ASP A 202 -0.11 -0.33 10.71
N VAL A 203 1.13 -0.81 10.58
CA VAL A 203 2.33 0.02 10.77
C VAL A 203 2.40 1.16 9.75
N LEU A 204 2.20 0.88 8.46
CA LEU A 204 2.25 1.91 7.41
C LEU A 204 1.13 2.96 7.56
N ASN A 205 0.03 2.60 8.23
CA ASN A 205 -1.15 3.46 8.41
C ASN A 205 -1.28 4.03 9.84
N ARG A 206 -0.24 3.95 10.68
CA ARG A 206 -0.20 4.67 11.97
C ARG A 206 -0.35 6.17 11.76
N LYS A 207 -1.22 6.79 12.58
CA LYS A 207 -1.58 8.22 12.51
C LYS A 207 -1.27 9.00 13.77
N SER A 208 -1.03 8.32 14.89
CA SER A 208 -0.80 9.00 16.17
C SER A 208 0.68 9.35 16.32
N PRO A 209 1.03 10.56 16.79
CA PRO A 209 2.41 10.93 17.08
C PRO A 209 3.10 9.98 18.08
N ASN A 210 2.33 9.43 19.03
CA ASN A 210 2.81 8.48 20.04
C ASN A 210 3.08 7.08 19.46
N GLU A 211 2.65 6.81 18.24
CA GLU A 211 2.93 5.59 17.47
C GLU A 211 4.03 5.85 16.43
N GLY A 212 4.83 6.90 16.62
CA GLY A 212 5.95 7.24 15.75
C GLY A 212 6.98 6.11 15.70
N LEU A 213 7.46 5.80 14.50
CA LEU A 213 8.51 4.81 14.28
C LEU A 213 9.81 5.27 14.95
N THR A 214 10.32 4.48 15.88
CA THR A 214 11.68 4.62 16.41
C THR A 214 12.54 3.46 15.91
N PRO A 215 13.89 3.62 15.78
CA PRO A 215 14.76 2.59 15.22
C PRO A 215 14.73 1.21 15.93
N TYR A 216 14.16 1.15 17.14
CA TYR A 216 14.04 -0.06 17.95
C TYR A 216 12.57 -0.41 18.28
N SER A 217 11.61 0.31 17.69
CA SER A 217 10.20 0.00 17.87
C SER A 217 9.82 -1.34 17.23
N HIS A 218 8.81 -1.98 17.79
CA HIS A 218 8.20 -3.18 17.19
C HIS A 218 7.75 -2.91 15.74
N ASP A 219 7.13 -1.75 15.50
CA ASP A 219 6.69 -1.30 14.18
C ASP A 219 7.88 -1.18 13.19
N PHE A 220 9.03 -0.67 13.62
CA PHE A 220 10.22 -0.61 12.75
C PHE A 220 10.76 -2.00 12.40
N LYS A 221 10.72 -2.94 13.37
CA LYS A 221 11.06 -4.34 13.11
C LYS A 221 10.11 -4.97 12.07
N ILE A 222 8.80 -4.75 12.20
CA ILE A 222 7.81 -5.22 11.21
C ILE A 222 8.14 -4.70 9.81
N LEU A 223 8.49 -3.41 9.68
CA LEU A 223 8.86 -2.84 8.39
C LEU A 223 10.13 -3.47 7.81
N LYS A 224 11.18 -3.64 8.62
CA LYS A 224 12.43 -4.27 8.19
C LYS A 224 12.21 -5.72 7.76
N ASP A 225 11.50 -6.49 8.58
CA ASP A 225 11.19 -7.90 8.29
C ASP A 225 10.28 -8.04 7.05
N SER A 226 9.36 -7.09 6.84
CA SER A 226 8.51 -7.06 5.65
C SER A 226 9.28 -6.69 4.38
N LEU A 227 10.24 -5.76 4.48
CA LEU A 227 11.11 -5.40 3.37
C LEU A 227 11.98 -6.59 2.94
N GLN A 228 12.63 -7.23 3.91
CA GLN A 228 13.45 -8.41 3.65
C GLN A 228 12.62 -9.53 3.01
N TRP A 229 11.44 -9.82 3.56
CA TRP A 229 10.53 -10.82 3.00
C TRP A 229 10.11 -10.51 1.56
N LEU A 230 9.83 -9.24 1.22
CA LEU A 230 9.51 -8.85 -0.15
C LEU A 230 10.69 -9.01 -1.10
N GLN A 231 11.90 -8.69 -0.64
CA GLN A 231 13.13 -8.85 -1.42
C GLN A 231 13.40 -10.34 -1.70
N GLU A 232 13.30 -11.20 -0.69
CA GLU A 232 13.43 -12.65 -0.84
C GLU A 232 12.39 -13.22 -1.80
N TRP A 233 11.13 -12.76 -1.68
CA TRP A 233 10.05 -13.18 -2.57
C TRP A 233 10.25 -12.73 -4.02
N GLU A 234 10.81 -11.54 -4.25
CA GLU A 234 11.17 -11.08 -5.60
C GLU A 234 12.39 -11.82 -6.15
N SER A 235 13.39 -12.10 -5.32
CA SER A 235 14.55 -12.94 -5.70
C SER A 235 14.13 -14.32 -6.16
N ALA A 236 13.13 -14.95 -5.51
CA ALA A 236 12.60 -16.24 -5.96
C ALA A 236 12.04 -16.20 -7.40
N VAL A 237 11.57 -15.05 -7.87
CA VAL A 237 11.16 -14.88 -9.29
C VAL A 237 12.38 -14.78 -10.20
N HIS A 238 13.42 -14.05 -9.77
CA HIS A 238 14.66 -13.86 -10.54
C HIS A 238 15.48 -15.14 -10.68
N GLU A 239 15.45 -15.97 -9.64
CA GLU A 239 16.13 -17.28 -9.58
C GLU A 239 15.28 -18.40 -10.24
N GLU A 240 14.15 -18.05 -10.84
CA GLU A 240 13.20 -18.99 -11.48
C GLU A 240 12.63 -20.07 -10.53
N ASP A 241 12.71 -19.85 -9.22
CA ASP A 241 12.12 -20.72 -8.19
C ASP A 241 10.58 -20.65 -8.20
N ILE A 242 10.02 -19.50 -8.56
CA ILE A 242 8.59 -19.30 -8.79
C ILE A 242 8.34 -18.53 -10.10
N LYS A 243 7.14 -18.66 -10.65
CA LYS A 243 6.76 -17.95 -11.88
C LYS A 243 6.44 -16.49 -11.58
N ALA A 244 6.70 -15.61 -12.56
CA ALA A 244 6.35 -14.19 -12.45
C ALA A 244 4.84 -13.95 -12.20
N ASP A 245 3.97 -14.87 -12.64
CA ASP A 245 2.54 -14.78 -12.39
C ASP A 245 2.11 -15.23 -10.98
N GLU A 246 3.01 -15.83 -10.21
CA GLU A 246 2.85 -16.22 -8.80
C GLU A 246 3.35 -15.14 -7.82
N PHE A 247 3.95 -14.07 -8.34
CA PHE A 247 4.35 -12.87 -7.59
C PHE A 247 3.35 -11.72 -7.75
N LEU A 248 3.57 -10.64 -6.99
CA LEU A 248 2.91 -9.35 -7.22
C LEU A 248 3.28 -8.80 -8.61
N THR A 249 2.43 -7.92 -9.15
CA THR A 249 2.87 -7.16 -10.35
C THR A 249 4.08 -6.31 -9.96
N LYS A 250 5.08 -6.17 -10.84
CA LYS A 250 6.26 -5.30 -10.63
C LYS A 250 5.89 -3.91 -10.11
N GLU A 251 4.86 -3.29 -10.68
CA GLU A 251 4.36 -1.98 -10.25
C GLU A 251 3.83 -1.96 -8.80
N THR A 252 3.18 -3.02 -8.35
CA THR A 252 2.68 -3.14 -6.98
C THR A 252 3.83 -3.42 -6.01
N ALA A 253 4.74 -4.33 -6.36
CA ALA A 253 5.91 -4.65 -5.53
C ALA A 253 6.77 -3.40 -5.24
N ILE A 254 7.15 -2.67 -6.30
CA ILE A 254 7.92 -1.41 -6.18
C ILE A 254 7.23 -0.44 -5.22
N LYS A 255 5.91 -0.27 -5.33
CA LYS A 255 5.19 0.69 -4.48
C LYS A 255 5.08 0.25 -3.02
N VAL A 256 4.93 -1.05 -2.76
CA VAL A 256 4.95 -1.58 -1.39
C VAL A 256 6.33 -1.35 -0.77
N VAL A 257 7.38 -1.68 -1.50
CA VAL A 257 8.77 -1.44 -1.10
C VAL A 257 9.03 0.04 -0.83
N THR A 258 8.55 0.92 -1.72
CA THR A 258 8.67 2.39 -1.56
C THR A 258 7.98 2.85 -0.28
N ALA A 259 6.75 2.40 -0.02
CA ALA A 259 6.01 2.80 1.18
C ALA A 259 6.68 2.34 2.47
N ILE A 260 7.30 1.14 2.46
CA ILE A 260 8.08 0.65 3.61
C ILE A 260 9.34 1.52 3.80
N TYR A 261 10.07 1.78 2.73
CA TYR A 261 11.28 2.60 2.78
C TYR A 261 10.98 4.01 3.29
N ASP A 262 9.97 4.67 2.73
CA ASP A 262 9.56 6.03 3.09
C ASP A 262 9.17 6.17 4.57
N ARG A 263 8.60 5.12 5.16
CA ARG A 263 8.26 5.08 6.59
C ARG A 263 9.48 4.74 7.46
N SER A 264 10.46 4.02 6.92
CA SER A 264 11.66 3.60 7.64
C SER A 264 12.77 4.65 7.65
N VAL A 265 12.75 5.62 6.72
CA VAL A 265 13.65 6.77 6.77
C VAL A 265 13.36 7.57 8.04
N PRO A 266 14.33 7.74 8.96
CA PRO A 266 14.13 8.56 10.14
C PRO A 266 13.79 9.98 9.71
N LEU A 267 12.54 10.38 9.90
CA LEU A 267 12.18 11.78 9.97
C LEU A 267 12.72 12.30 11.31
N SER A 268 14.04 12.43 11.41
CA SER A 268 14.58 13.47 12.28
C SER A 268 13.92 14.77 11.81
N TYR A 269 13.40 15.54 12.77
CA TYR A 269 12.63 16.78 12.58
C TYR A 269 11.12 16.62 12.39
N ARG A 270 10.41 17.19 13.38
CA ARG A 270 8.97 17.46 13.38
C ARG A 270 8.65 18.40 12.19
N GLN A 271 7.51 18.22 11.49
CA GLN A 271 6.80 19.14 10.53
C GLN A 271 6.66 18.65 9.06
N ILE A 272 5.94 19.43 8.22
CA ILE A 272 4.70 19.24 7.38
C ILE A 272 4.76 18.52 5.99
N ARG A 273 3.62 18.00 5.43
CA ARG A 273 3.48 17.29 4.12
C ARG A 273 2.55 17.99 3.09
N LEU A 274 2.85 17.85 1.79
CA LEU A 274 1.93 18.12 0.67
C LEU A 274 1.31 16.82 0.16
N GLN A 275 0.05 16.84 -0.25
CA GLN A 275 -0.63 15.72 -0.91
C GLN A 275 -1.17 16.17 -2.27
N ILE A 276 -0.75 15.48 -3.34
CA ILE A 276 -1.20 15.78 -4.71
C ILE A 276 -2.02 14.59 -5.19
N SER A 277 -3.29 14.84 -5.52
CA SER A 277 -4.18 13.85 -6.14
C SER A 277 -4.69 14.41 -7.46
N ALA A 278 -4.50 13.65 -8.54
CA ALA A 278 -5.04 13.96 -9.85
C ALA A 278 -6.39 13.25 -10.00
N TYR A 279 -7.49 13.95 -9.69
CA TYR A 279 -8.83 13.38 -9.88
C TYR A 279 -9.30 13.57 -11.32
N ARG A 280 -9.75 12.49 -11.95
CA ARG A 280 -10.52 12.51 -13.20
C ARG A 280 -11.96 12.89 -12.85
N LYS A 281 -12.40 14.09 -13.24
CA LYS A 281 -13.83 14.45 -13.21
C LYS A 281 -14.50 13.64 -14.34
N ILE A 282 -15.25 12.60 -13.99
CA ILE A 282 -16.19 11.98 -14.94
C ILE A 282 -17.42 12.88 -14.91
N GLU A 283 -17.59 13.70 -15.94
CA GLU A 283 -18.84 14.40 -16.16
C GLU A 283 -19.86 13.36 -16.65
N SER A 284 -20.87 13.05 -15.83
CA SER A 284 -22.10 12.46 -16.31
C SER A 284 -22.91 13.54 -17.02
N ARG A 285 -23.13 13.35 -18.31
CA ARG A 285 -24.33 13.84 -18.99
C ARG A 285 -25.37 12.73 -18.94
#